data_AF-A0A975J8K2-F1
#
_entry.id   AF-A0A975J8K2-F1
#
_cell.length_a   1.000
_cell.length_b   1.000
_cell.length_c   1.000
_cell.angle_alpha   90.00
_cell.angle_beta   90.00
_cell.angle_gamma   90.00
#
_symmetry.space_group_name_H-M   'P 1'
#
loop_
_entity.id
_entity.type
_entity.pdbx_description
1 polymer ?
#
loop_
_entity_poly.entity_id
_entity_poly.type
_entity_poly.pdbx_seq_one_letter_code
_entity_poly.pdbx_strand_id
1 'polypeptide(L)'
;MNRKVYLEQLKFALQGMPNDELQDILYDYEEHFDIGLSKGKSEAEISNELGDPQQVANNYKIISNPANYDKNYNKNNNYSNDNTSKIISKKILPILAGVTIVVFGVGLLYLMISNNYRPGNFMNIMSIDGVVKSETIDKNMTEGINGVNSISAITSFVDIKIIPQERDDVRIYYHGSIISNIVPDLNVTKELNNLKIELKTRKNIFTSVRKSDLVLEIFVPTTFDGSYNITSSSGDIDISDLKGEKFNINASSGDIDISNLKGEEYNIYASSGDIDISNLKGEEYNINASSGDIDVKNINGETLNIVTSSGNINAQNCIGYLYMTSSSGDIILDLENTSGNIDLSTSSGDMTLKLSDKSNYAVTGSTSSGTFKSNIPMTIDENKSGRFKGTIGSGDKYIKISTSSGDVRFDKR
;
A
#
# COMPACT_ATOMS: atom_id res chain seq x y z
N MET A 1 19.10 12.26 21.60
CA MET A 1 18.32 12.64 22.81
C MET A 1 17.86 11.37 23.52
N ASN A 2 17.49 11.40 24.81
CA ASN A 2 17.01 10.19 25.52
C ASN A 2 15.51 9.93 25.24
N ARG A 3 15.02 8.70 25.47
CA ARG A 3 13.64 8.28 25.12
C ARG A 3 12.58 9.23 25.67
N LYS A 4 12.70 9.54 26.96
CA LYS A 4 11.73 10.38 27.67
C LYS A 4 11.63 11.77 27.04
N VAL A 5 12.76 12.42 26.75
CA VAL A 5 12.77 13.77 26.18
C VAL A 5 12.28 13.74 24.73
N TYR A 6 12.55 12.67 23.96
CA TYR A 6 12.03 12.50 22.60
C TYR A 6 10.49 12.42 22.58
N LEU A 7 9.92 11.54 23.39
CA LEU A 7 8.47 11.33 23.43
C LEU A 7 7.73 12.55 23.99
N GLU A 8 8.31 13.28 24.96
CA GLU A 8 7.72 14.54 25.44
C GLU A 8 7.71 15.63 24.36
N GLN A 9 8.79 15.77 23.58
CA GLN A 9 8.85 16.73 22.47
C GLN A 9 7.90 16.35 21.33
N LEU A 10 7.83 15.06 20.98
CA LEU A 10 6.90 14.55 19.97
C LEU A 10 5.44 14.79 20.40
N LYS A 11 5.10 14.44 21.64
CA LYS A 11 3.77 14.68 22.21
C LYS A 11 3.38 16.15 22.21
N PHE A 12 4.32 17.04 22.56
CA PHE A 12 4.10 18.49 22.52
C PHE A 12 3.86 18.97 21.08
N ALA A 13 4.68 18.51 20.13
CA ALA A 13 4.58 18.88 18.73
C ALA A 13 3.29 18.36 18.06
N LEU A 14 2.76 17.22 18.50
CA LEU A 14 1.50 16.62 18.03
C LEU A 14 0.24 17.20 18.69
N GLN A 15 0.36 18.19 19.60
CA GLN A 15 -0.80 18.84 20.22
C GLN A 15 -1.78 19.37 19.17
N GLY A 16 -3.06 19.07 19.35
CA GLY A 16 -4.15 19.42 18.43
C GLY A 16 -4.70 18.24 17.60
N MET A 17 -4.06 17.07 17.65
CA MET A 17 -4.60 15.82 17.08
C MET A 17 -5.61 15.15 18.01
N PRO A 18 -6.51 14.30 17.47
CA PRO A 18 -7.35 13.39 18.27
C PRO A 18 -6.49 12.59 19.27
N ASN A 19 -7.01 12.42 20.49
CA ASN A 19 -6.22 11.83 21.59
C ASN A 19 -5.86 10.35 21.34
N ASP A 20 -6.72 9.62 20.64
CA ASP A 20 -6.52 8.25 20.17
C ASP A 20 -5.35 8.19 19.17
N GLU A 21 -5.37 8.99 18.11
CA GLU A 21 -4.26 9.07 17.14
C GLU A 21 -2.94 9.47 17.82
N LEU A 22 -3.00 10.42 18.78
CA LEU A 22 -1.84 10.84 19.55
C LEU A 22 -1.27 9.68 20.38
N GLN A 23 -2.12 8.84 20.98
CA GLN A 23 -1.65 7.68 21.75
C GLN A 23 -1.04 6.60 20.85
N ASP A 24 -1.65 6.34 19.69
CA ASP A 24 -1.14 5.34 18.74
C ASP A 24 0.25 5.74 18.22
N ILE A 25 0.43 7.01 17.81
CA ILE A 25 1.74 7.51 17.37
C ILE A 25 2.78 7.42 18.50
N LEU A 26 2.42 7.77 19.72
CA LEU A 26 3.36 7.70 20.83
C LEU A 26 3.74 6.26 21.18
N TYR A 27 2.79 5.32 21.06
CA TYR A 27 3.01 3.90 21.27
C TYR A 27 4.00 3.32 20.24
N ASP A 28 3.82 3.64 18.96
CA ASP A 28 4.71 3.18 17.88
C ASP A 28 6.16 3.63 18.10
N TYR A 29 6.36 4.90 18.50
CA TYR A 29 7.69 5.44 18.77
C TYR A 29 8.27 4.87 20.07
N GLU A 30 7.44 4.60 21.05
CA GLU A 30 7.84 3.94 22.29
C GLU A 30 8.36 2.51 22.00
N GLU A 31 7.63 1.75 21.18
CA GLU A 31 8.04 0.43 20.70
C GLU A 31 9.35 0.51 19.90
N HIS A 32 9.54 1.54 19.08
CA HIS A 32 10.78 1.73 18.33
C HIS A 32 12.00 1.97 19.25
N PHE A 33 11.83 2.67 20.36
CA PHE A 33 12.89 2.78 21.39
C PHE A 33 13.17 1.43 22.05
N ASP A 34 12.13 0.64 22.36
CA ASP A 34 12.29 -0.69 22.96
C ASP A 34 13.02 -1.66 22.02
N ILE A 35 12.68 -1.65 20.72
CA ILE A 35 13.36 -2.45 19.70
C ILE A 35 14.82 -2.01 19.55
N GLY A 36 15.09 -0.71 19.48
CA GLY A 36 16.46 -0.20 19.34
C GLY A 36 17.34 -0.56 20.54
N LEU A 37 16.80 -0.46 21.75
CA LEU A 37 17.47 -0.87 22.99
C LEU A 37 17.75 -2.38 23.00
N SER A 38 16.80 -3.20 22.54
CA SER A 38 16.99 -4.65 22.42
C SER A 38 18.11 -5.06 21.44
N LYS A 39 18.41 -4.18 20.47
CA LYS A 39 19.50 -4.34 19.50
C LYS A 39 20.84 -3.75 19.99
N GLY A 40 20.91 -3.32 21.24
CA GLY A 40 22.12 -2.77 21.86
C GLY A 40 22.44 -1.33 21.46
N LYS A 41 21.51 -0.62 20.80
CA LYS A 41 21.69 0.81 20.51
C LYS A 41 21.41 1.64 21.77
N SER A 42 22.12 2.73 21.92
CA SER A 42 21.80 3.75 22.92
C SER A 42 20.55 4.54 22.52
N GLU A 43 19.80 5.06 23.49
CA GLU A 43 18.65 5.92 23.21
C GLU A 43 19.01 7.14 22.35
N ALA A 44 20.24 7.65 22.48
CA ALA A 44 20.73 8.76 21.69
C ALA A 44 20.89 8.39 20.19
N GLU A 45 21.34 7.17 19.89
CA GLU A 45 21.44 6.67 18.52
C GLU A 45 20.06 6.46 17.92
N ILE A 46 19.14 5.86 18.67
CA ILE A 46 17.76 5.63 18.23
C ILE A 46 17.05 6.95 17.94
N SER A 47 17.18 7.93 18.84
CA SER A 47 16.65 9.28 18.64
C SER A 47 17.24 9.98 17.41
N ASN A 48 18.50 9.71 17.04
CA ASN A 48 19.09 10.29 15.84
C ASN A 48 18.58 9.61 14.57
N GLU A 49 18.30 8.31 14.63
CA GLU A 49 17.70 7.55 13.53
C GLU A 49 16.25 7.96 13.25
N LEU A 50 15.48 8.20 14.32
CA LEU A 50 14.09 8.65 14.24
C LEU A 50 13.94 10.09 13.72
N GLY A 51 15.02 10.87 13.70
CA GLY A 51 15.01 12.26 13.26
C GLY A 51 14.38 13.22 14.27
N ASP A 52 14.19 14.48 13.87
CA ASP A 52 13.69 15.53 14.75
C ASP A 52 12.19 15.35 15.07
N PRO A 53 11.78 15.31 16.36
CA PRO A 53 10.38 15.09 16.74
C PRO A 53 9.39 16.14 16.18
N GLN A 54 9.83 17.39 15.98
CA GLN A 54 8.97 18.43 15.44
C GLN A 54 8.70 18.19 13.96
N GLN A 55 9.70 17.73 13.21
CA GLN A 55 9.53 17.34 11.81
C GLN A 55 8.64 16.11 11.65
N VAL A 56 8.84 15.10 12.51
CA VAL A 56 7.96 13.92 12.57
C VAL A 56 6.51 14.33 12.80
N ALA A 57 6.25 15.17 13.81
CA ALA A 57 4.90 15.62 14.12
C ALA A 57 4.26 16.43 12.98
N ASN A 58 5.04 17.26 12.28
CA ASN A 58 4.55 18.03 11.15
C ASN A 58 4.13 17.11 10.00
N ASN A 59 4.84 16.00 9.76
CA ASN A 59 4.45 15.04 8.73
C ASN A 59 3.09 14.41 9.03
N TYR A 60 2.85 14.00 10.28
CA TYR A 60 1.53 13.48 10.69
C TYR A 60 0.41 14.51 10.52
N LYS A 61 0.67 15.79 10.86
CA LYS A 61 -0.31 16.88 10.69
C LYS A 61 -0.59 17.24 9.23
N ILE A 62 0.39 17.07 8.34
CA ILE A 62 0.20 17.27 6.91
C ILE A 62 -0.69 16.17 6.34
N ILE A 63 -0.42 14.91 6.74
CA ILE A 63 -1.17 13.74 6.29
C ILE A 63 -2.64 13.79 6.78
N SER A 64 -2.88 14.25 8.01
CA SER A 64 -4.23 14.30 8.57
C SER A 64 -5.09 15.50 8.12
N ASN A 65 -4.49 16.55 7.52
CA ASN A 65 -5.26 17.70 7.03
C ASN A 65 -4.58 18.48 5.89
N PRO A 66 -4.65 17.99 4.63
CA PRO A 66 -3.92 18.56 3.48
C PRO A 66 -4.38 19.98 3.07
N ALA A 67 -5.54 20.45 3.52
CA ALA A 67 -6.18 21.70 3.07
C ALA A 67 -5.55 23.02 3.58
N ASN A 68 -4.48 22.98 4.40
CA ASN A 68 -3.84 24.19 4.97
C ASN A 68 -2.40 24.45 4.49
N TYR A 69 -1.92 23.77 3.45
CA TYR A 69 -0.53 23.86 3.01
C TYR A 69 -0.14 25.22 2.39
N ASP A 70 -1.10 25.97 1.82
CA ASP A 70 -0.77 27.14 0.99
C ASP A 70 -0.56 28.48 1.74
N LYS A 71 -0.75 28.54 3.06
CA LYS A 71 -0.71 29.82 3.81
C LYS A 71 0.48 30.06 4.71
N ASN A 72 1.27 29.04 5.07
CA ASN A 72 2.35 29.21 6.06
C ASN A 72 3.77 28.99 5.51
N TYR A 73 3.96 28.61 4.25
CA TYR A 73 5.30 28.45 3.67
C TYR A 73 5.99 29.78 3.34
N ASN A 74 5.26 30.90 3.31
CA ASN A 74 5.77 32.20 2.86
C ASN A 74 6.05 33.23 3.95
N LYS A 75 6.09 32.88 5.25
CA LYS A 75 6.27 33.92 6.30
C LYS A 75 7.61 33.93 7.04
N ASN A 76 8.42 32.87 7.02
CA ASN A 76 9.69 32.87 7.75
C ASN A 76 10.79 32.19 6.94
N ASN A 77 11.53 32.96 6.13
CA ASN A 77 12.94 32.68 5.81
C ASN A 77 13.62 33.96 5.28
N ASN A 78 14.11 34.76 6.22
CA ASN A 78 15.26 35.63 6.00
C ASN A 78 16.41 35.03 6.81
N TYR A 79 17.22 34.15 6.22
CA TYR A 79 18.62 33.91 6.59
C TYR A 79 19.33 33.14 5.46
N SER A 80 20.21 33.88 4.79
CA SER A 80 21.52 33.53 4.22
C SER A 80 21.75 32.19 3.52
N ASN A 81 22.14 32.33 2.24
CA ASN A 81 22.96 31.44 1.43
C ASN A 81 23.92 30.53 2.22
N ASP A 82 23.81 29.21 2.04
CA ASP A 82 24.92 28.39 1.52
C ASP A 82 24.48 26.93 1.23
N ASN A 83 24.82 26.47 0.02
CA ASN A 83 25.14 25.09 -0.40
C ASN A 83 24.30 23.89 0.11
N THR A 84 22.97 23.97 0.15
CA THR A 84 22.11 22.82 0.54
C THR A 84 21.05 22.39 -0.48
N SER A 85 20.98 23.01 -1.67
CA SER A 85 20.05 22.62 -2.74
C SER A 85 20.44 21.34 -3.51
N LYS A 86 21.48 20.62 -3.07
CA LYS A 86 22.03 19.45 -3.78
C LYS A 86 21.88 18.11 -3.06
N ILE A 87 21.15 18.03 -1.94
CA ILE A 87 21.07 16.80 -1.13
C ILE A 87 19.63 16.28 -0.93
N ILE A 88 18.60 17.08 -1.26
CA ILE A 88 17.21 16.76 -0.88
C ILE A 88 16.52 15.75 -1.84
N SER A 89 17.06 15.44 -3.02
CA SER A 89 16.45 14.49 -3.96
C SER A 89 16.92 13.03 -3.85
N LYS A 90 17.74 12.68 -2.84
CA LYS A 90 18.33 11.32 -2.75
C LYS A 90 18.11 10.57 -1.43
N LYS A 91 17.31 11.08 -0.49
CA LYS A 91 17.16 10.45 0.84
C LYS A 91 15.74 10.12 1.28
N ILE A 92 14.73 10.33 0.44
CA ILE A 92 13.32 10.11 0.83
C ILE A 92 12.79 8.74 0.34
N LEU A 93 13.54 7.97 -0.45
CA LEU A 93 12.98 6.85 -1.21
C LEU A 93 13.07 5.42 -0.64
N PRO A 94 13.76 5.09 0.48
CA PRO A 94 13.67 3.72 1.03
C PRO A 94 13.11 3.60 2.46
N ILE A 95 12.65 4.68 3.10
CA ILE A 95 12.26 4.63 4.53
C ILE A 95 10.95 3.86 4.75
N LEU A 96 10.05 3.77 3.76
CA LEU A 96 8.80 3.01 3.89
C LEU A 96 8.97 1.49 3.66
N ALA A 97 9.89 1.07 2.78
CA ALA A 97 10.14 -0.33 2.46
C ALA A 97 11.03 -1.05 3.50
N GLY A 98 11.83 -0.30 4.26
CA GLY A 98 12.78 -0.86 5.25
C GLY A 98 12.14 -1.30 6.57
N VAL A 99 10.92 -0.85 6.89
CA VAL A 99 10.29 -1.09 8.19
C VAL A 99 9.53 -2.43 8.22
N THR A 100 9.00 -2.91 7.10
CA THR A 100 8.18 -4.15 7.04
C THR A 100 9.01 -5.44 7.07
N ILE A 101 10.24 -5.45 6.53
CA ILE A 101 11.08 -6.67 6.45
C ILE A 101 11.73 -7.05 7.80
N VAL A 102 11.97 -6.10 8.69
CA VAL A 102 12.65 -6.38 9.98
C VAL A 102 11.70 -7.00 11.01
N VAL A 103 10.40 -6.75 10.91
CA VAL A 103 9.39 -7.22 11.88
C VAL A 103 9.22 -8.75 11.81
N PHE A 104 9.19 -9.34 10.60
CA PHE A 104 8.98 -10.79 10.45
C PHE A 104 10.23 -11.63 10.75
N GLY A 105 11.43 -11.18 10.37
CA GLY A 105 12.67 -11.95 10.56
C GLY A 105 13.14 -12.01 12.02
N VAL A 106 12.94 -10.92 12.78
CA VAL A 106 13.44 -10.82 14.17
C VAL A 106 12.55 -11.58 15.15
N GLY A 107 11.23 -11.65 14.92
CA GLY A 107 10.32 -12.44 15.76
C GLY A 107 10.61 -13.94 15.72
N LEU A 108 10.91 -14.47 14.54
CA LEU A 108 11.29 -15.87 14.33
C LEU A 108 12.68 -16.19 14.92
N LEU A 109 13.62 -15.25 14.85
CA LEU A 109 14.96 -15.40 15.42
C LEU A 109 14.98 -15.24 16.95
N TYR A 110 14.15 -14.36 17.52
CA TYR A 110 13.97 -14.22 18.97
C TYR A 110 13.39 -15.51 19.58
N LEU A 111 12.44 -16.14 18.89
CA LEU A 111 11.89 -17.47 19.25
C LEU A 111 12.96 -18.56 19.27
N MET A 112 13.98 -18.49 18.41
CA MET A 112 15.08 -19.46 18.36
C MET A 112 16.17 -19.20 19.42
N ILE A 113 16.39 -17.94 19.82
CA ILE A 113 17.53 -17.55 20.68
C ILE A 113 17.12 -17.43 22.17
N SER A 114 15.85 -17.17 22.49
CA SER A 114 15.39 -17.05 23.89
C SER A 114 15.31 -18.41 24.60
N ASN A 115 16.48 -18.93 25.00
CA ASN A 115 16.64 -20.20 25.68
C ASN A 115 16.06 -20.19 27.11
N ASN A 116 14.78 -20.57 27.19
CA ASN A 116 14.27 -21.48 28.24
C ASN A 116 13.41 -22.58 27.60
N TYR A 117 13.76 -22.97 26.36
CA TYR A 117 13.11 -24.02 25.60
C TYR A 117 13.62 -25.40 26.05
N ARG A 118 12.84 -26.07 26.89
CA ARG A 118 13.03 -27.49 27.18
C ARG A 118 12.38 -28.32 26.07
N PRO A 119 13.08 -29.27 25.44
CA PRO A 119 12.56 -30.06 24.32
C PRO A 119 11.32 -30.91 24.68
N GLY A 120 11.06 -31.16 25.97
CA GLY A 120 9.83 -31.81 26.44
C GLY A 120 8.57 -30.94 26.38
N ASN A 121 8.68 -29.61 26.31
CA ASN A 121 7.53 -28.70 26.20
C ASN A 121 7.05 -28.50 24.75
N PHE A 122 7.84 -28.88 23.75
CA PHE A 122 7.42 -28.84 22.35
C PHE A 122 6.31 -29.88 22.07
N MET A 123 6.33 -31.03 22.77
CA MET A 123 5.29 -32.04 22.69
C MET A 123 4.00 -31.68 23.46
N ASN A 124 4.07 -30.77 24.45
CA ASN A 124 2.88 -30.23 25.14
C ASN A 124 2.32 -28.95 24.51
N ILE A 125 3.05 -28.31 23.58
CA ILE A 125 2.50 -27.29 22.67
C ILE A 125 1.75 -27.95 21.49
N MET A 126 1.96 -29.26 21.28
CA MET A 126 1.30 -30.10 20.28
C MET A 126 0.13 -30.94 20.82
N SER A 127 -0.32 -30.73 22.07
CA SER A 127 -1.64 -31.22 22.49
C SER A 127 -2.72 -30.29 21.91
N ILE A 128 -3.10 -30.62 20.69
CA ILE A 128 -4.17 -30.02 19.88
C ILE A 128 -5.50 -30.15 20.62
N ASP A 129 -5.89 -29.13 21.38
CA ASP A 129 -7.24 -29.00 21.95
C ASP A 129 -8.22 -28.29 20.98
N GLY A 130 -8.04 -28.55 19.69
CA GLY A 130 -9.00 -28.20 18.66
C GLY A 130 -9.04 -29.33 17.65
N VAL A 131 -9.96 -30.28 17.83
CA VAL A 131 -10.20 -31.34 16.85
C VAL A 131 -10.48 -30.66 15.51
N VAL A 132 -9.63 -30.87 14.52
CA VAL A 132 -9.86 -30.42 13.14
C VAL A 132 -11.11 -31.13 12.64
N LYS A 133 -12.13 -30.36 12.31
CA LYS A 133 -13.43 -30.86 11.84
C LYS A 133 -13.70 -30.33 10.45
N SER A 134 -14.49 -31.11 9.71
CA SER A 134 -15.10 -30.64 8.47
C SER A 134 -16.41 -29.97 8.83
N GLU A 135 -16.58 -28.73 8.40
CA GLU A 135 -17.80 -27.94 8.60
C GLU A 135 -18.23 -27.39 7.24
N THR A 136 -19.54 -27.29 7.04
CA THR A 136 -20.14 -26.63 5.87
C THR A 136 -20.94 -25.43 6.36
N ILE A 137 -20.68 -24.28 5.76
CA ILE A 137 -21.32 -23.01 6.10
C ILE A 137 -22.29 -22.64 4.99
N ASP A 138 -23.47 -22.19 5.38
CA ASP A 138 -24.51 -21.67 4.50
C ASP A 138 -25.33 -20.65 5.30
N LYS A 139 -24.77 -19.45 5.46
CA LYS A 139 -25.34 -18.35 6.25
C LYS A 139 -25.72 -17.20 5.31
N ASN A 140 -27.00 -16.85 5.29
CA ASN A 140 -27.54 -15.79 4.46
C ASN A 140 -28.30 -14.78 5.34
N MET A 141 -28.00 -13.50 5.15
CA MET A 141 -28.57 -12.40 5.95
C MET A 141 -28.74 -11.15 5.08
N THR A 142 -29.64 -10.27 5.49
CA THR A 142 -29.94 -9.00 4.82
C THR A 142 -29.98 -7.88 5.84
N GLU A 143 -29.38 -6.74 5.53
CA GLU A 143 -29.36 -5.56 6.39
C GLU A 143 -29.70 -4.28 5.63
N GLY A 144 -30.48 -3.40 6.26
CA GLY A 144 -30.94 -2.16 5.64
C GLY A 144 -29.85 -1.08 5.55
N ILE A 145 -29.70 -0.47 4.37
CA ILE A 145 -28.61 0.49 4.08
C ILE A 145 -28.95 1.95 4.40
N ASN A 146 -30.17 2.25 4.87
CA ASN A 146 -30.58 3.63 5.16
C ASN A 146 -29.64 4.32 6.17
N GLY A 147 -29.06 5.46 5.77
CA GLY A 147 -28.10 6.23 6.59
C GLY A 147 -26.69 5.65 6.64
N VAL A 148 -26.42 4.56 5.92
CA VAL A 148 -25.07 4.01 5.77
C VAL A 148 -24.35 4.77 4.66
N ASN A 149 -23.13 5.21 4.95
CA ASN A 149 -22.21 5.83 3.98
C ASN A 149 -20.91 5.03 3.80
N SER A 150 -20.73 3.97 4.60
CA SER A 150 -19.55 3.09 4.53
C SER A 150 -19.97 1.63 4.73
N ILE A 151 -19.41 0.74 3.91
CA ILE A 151 -19.51 -0.70 4.09
C ILE A 151 -18.12 -1.22 4.43
N SER A 152 -17.97 -1.89 5.57
CA SER A 152 -16.71 -2.51 5.98
C SER A 152 -16.83 -4.04 5.95
N ALA A 153 -15.85 -4.73 5.37
CA ALA A 153 -15.77 -6.18 5.39
C ALA A 153 -14.40 -6.61 5.90
N ILE A 154 -14.38 -7.45 6.95
CA ILE A 154 -13.14 -7.89 7.59
C ILE A 154 -13.15 -9.42 7.72
N THR A 155 -12.18 -10.06 7.10
CA THR A 155 -11.98 -11.52 7.17
C THR A 155 -10.55 -11.89 7.51
N SER A 156 -10.36 -13.12 8.01
CA SER A 156 -9.03 -13.68 8.24
C SER A 156 -8.52 -14.39 6.99
N PHE A 157 -9.03 -15.59 6.69
CA PHE A 157 -8.58 -16.45 5.59
C PHE A 157 -9.73 -16.80 4.62
N VAL A 158 -10.82 -16.03 4.68
CA VAL A 158 -12.03 -16.24 3.88
C VAL A 158 -12.04 -15.23 2.75
N ASP A 159 -12.24 -15.71 1.53
CA ASP A 159 -12.26 -14.87 0.35
C ASP A 159 -13.46 -13.91 0.41
N ILE A 160 -13.26 -12.68 -0.06
CA ILE A 160 -14.28 -11.64 -0.07
C ILE A 160 -14.66 -11.36 -1.52
N LYS A 161 -15.97 -11.41 -1.81
CA LYS A 161 -16.52 -10.95 -3.09
C LYS A 161 -17.53 -9.85 -2.84
N ILE A 162 -17.41 -8.72 -3.54
CA ILE A 162 -18.42 -7.65 -3.47
C ILE A 162 -19.09 -7.50 -4.82
N ILE A 163 -20.41 -7.66 -4.82
CA ILE A 163 -21.19 -7.83 -6.05
C ILE A 163 -22.30 -6.78 -6.08
N PRO A 164 -22.32 -5.87 -7.06
CA PRO A 164 -23.43 -4.93 -7.23
C PRO A 164 -24.70 -5.67 -7.67
N GLN A 165 -25.84 -5.27 -7.12
CA GLN A 165 -27.14 -5.83 -7.48
C GLN A 165 -28.24 -4.76 -7.39
N GLU A 166 -29.25 -4.86 -8.25
CA GLU A 166 -30.46 -4.04 -8.17
C GLU A 166 -31.28 -4.44 -6.93
N ARG A 167 -31.05 -3.74 -5.82
CA ARG A 167 -31.66 -3.99 -4.49
C ARG A 167 -31.60 -2.73 -3.62
N ASP A 168 -32.32 -2.71 -2.51
CA ASP A 168 -32.41 -1.58 -1.56
C ASP A 168 -31.75 -1.85 -0.19
N ASP A 169 -31.21 -3.05 -0.01
CA ASP A 169 -30.54 -3.56 1.18
C ASP A 169 -29.18 -4.18 0.81
N VAL A 170 -28.38 -4.56 1.81
CA VAL A 170 -27.16 -5.35 1.61
C VAL A 170 -27.44 -6.78 2.01
N ARG A 171 -27.19 -7.73 1.10
CA ARG A 171 -27.23 -9.17 1.42
C ARG A 171 -25.82 -9.68 1.64
N ILE A 172 -25.65 -10.41 2.74
CA ILE A 172 -24.42 -11.09 3.10
C ILE A 172 -24.65 -12.59 2.96
N TYR A 173 -23.83 -13.24 2.14
CA TYR A 173 -23.85 -14.68 1.95
C TYR A 173 -22.48 -15.28 2.28
N TYR A 174 -22.39 -15.93 3.43
CA TYR A 174 -21.18 -16.60 3.89
C TYR A 174 -21.38 -18.10 3.76
N HIS A 175 -20.60 -18.74 2.89
CA HIS A 175 -20.81 -20.14 2.54
C HIS A 175 -19.51 -20.86 2.21
N GLY A 176 -19.61 -22.17 2.01
CA GLY A 176 -18.52 -23.04 1.58
C GLY A 176 -18.20 -24.13 2.60
N SER A 177 -17.03 -24.75 2.46
CA SER A 177 -16.59 -25.82 3.34
C SER A 177 -15.20 -25.55 3.90
N ILE A 178 -14.98 -25.94 5.15
CA ILE A 178 -13.70 -25.78 5.83
C ILE A 178 -13.33 -27.05 6.58
N ILE A 179 -12.03 -27.36 6.57
CA ILE A 179 -11.40 -28.37 7.42
C ILE A 179 -10.44 -27.64 8.34
N SER A 180 -10.89 -27.31 9.55
CA SER A 180 -10.12 -26.54 10.51
C SER A 180 -10.51 -26.85 11.95
N ASN A 181 -9.65 -26.47 12.88
CA ASN A 181 -9.98 -26.41 14.31
C ASN A 181 -10.72 -25.12 14.72
N ILE A 182 -10.91 -24.18 13.78
CA ILE A 182 -11.67 -22.95 13.99
C ILE A 182 -12.54 -22.65 12.79
N VAL A 183 -13.74 -22.14 13.05
CA VAL A 183 -14.64 -21.63 12.02
C VAL A 183 -14.95 -20.18 12.36
N PRO A 184 -14.69 -19.22 11.46
CA PRO A 184 -15.04 -17.83 11.69
C PRO A 184 -16.55 -17.64 11.80
N ASP A 185 -16.98 -16.88 12.80
CA ASP A 185 -18.39 -16.53 13.02
C ASP A 185 -18.73 -15.20 12.36
N LEU A 186 -19.77 -15.18 11.55
CA LEU A 186 -20.30 -13.96 10.92
C LEU A 186 -20.96 -13.06 11.95
N ASN A 187 -20.47 -11.83 12.03
CA ASN A 187 -20.98 -10.76 12.86
C ASN A 187 -21.25 -9.55 11.96
N VAL A 188 -22.48 -9.06 11.96
CA VAL A 188 -22.84 -7.84 11.22
C VAL A 188 -23.40 -6.82 12.20
N THR A 189 -22.80 -5.64 12.21
CA THR A 189 -23.14 -4.54 13.11
C THR A 189 -23.30 -3.25 12.32
N LYS A 190 -24.28 -2.45 12.70
CA LYS A 190 -24.46 -1.08 12.19
C LYS A 190 -23.94 -0.10 13.22
N GLU A 191 -22.77 0.46 12.97
CA GLU A 191 -22.08 1.40 13.85
C GLU A 191 -22.21 2.80 13.25
N LEU A 192 -23.13 3.62 13.80
CA LEU A 192 -23.48 4.94 13.24
C LEU A 192 -23.88 4.84 11.76
N ASN A 193 -22.97 5.23 10.85
CA ASN A 193 -23.16 5.24 9.40
C ASN A 193 -22.36 4.14 8.68
N ASN A 194 -21.74 3.21 9.42
CA ASN A 194 -20.96 2.11 8.88
C ASN A 194 -21.71 0.78 9.04
N LEU A 195 -21.89 0.03 7.95
CA LEU A 195 -22.31 -1.36 7.99
C LEU A 195 -21.05 -2.23 8.04
N LYS A 196 -20.75 -2.76 9.22
CA LYS A 196 -19.57 -3.58 9.47
C LYS A 196 -19.92 -5.06 9.42
N ILE A 197 -19.23 -5.79 8.55
CA ILE A 197 -19.37 -7.22 8.30
C ILE A 197 -18.04 -7.88 8.67
N GLU A 198 -18.02 -8.69 9.72
CA GLU A 198 -16.79 -9.23 10.29
C GLU A 198 -16.90 -10.73 10.54
N LEU A 199 -15.91 -11.49 10.06
CA LEU A 199 -15.78 -12.92 10.37
C LEU A 199 -14.81 -13.11 11.54
N LYS A 200 -15.36 -13.26 12.75
CA LYS A 200 -14.57 -13.31 13.99
C LYS A 200 -14.11 -14.73 14.31
N THR A 201 -12.83 -14.87 14.67
CA THR A 201 -12.26 -16.08 15.26
C THR A 201 -12.03 -15.89 16.76
N ARG A 202 -12.19 -16.95 17.57
CA ARG A 202 -11.91 -16.88 19.01
C ARG A 202 -10.41 -16.71 19.27
N LYS A 203 -10.04 -15.68 20.03
CA LYS A 203 -8.68 -15.11 20.14
C LYS A 203 -7.56 -15.99 20.72
N ASN A 204 -7.82 -17.23 21.18
CA ASN A 204 -6.87 -17.99 22.01
C ASN A 204 -6.59 -19.43 21.52
N ILE A 205 -6.74 -19.71 20.23
CA ILE A 205 -6.49 -21.06 19.68
C ILE A 205 -5.44 -20.95 18.59
N PHE A 206 -4.40 -21.80 18.63
CA PHE A 206 -3.50 -21.98 17.50
C PHE A 206 -4.32 -22.37 16.27
N THR A 207 -4.39 -21.48 15.28
CA THR A 207 -5.17 -21.66 14.07
C THR A 207 -4.54 -22.73 13.19
N SER A 208 -5.27 -23.81 12.92
CA SER A 208 -4.88 -24.84 11.95
C SER A 208 -5.99 -24.99 10.92
N VAL A 209 -5.75 -24.43 9.74
CA VAL A 209 -6.62 -24.55 8.57
C VAL A 209 -5.93 -25.51 7.61
N ARG A 210 -6.55 -26.66 7.32
CA ARG A 210 -6.00 -27.63 6.35
C ARG A 210 -6.52 -27.40 4.94
N LYS A 211 -7.79 -26.99 4.85
CA LYS A 211 -8.48 -26.64 3.62
C LYS A 211 -9.60 -25.66 3.95
N SER A 212 -9.79 -24.65 3.11
CA SER A 212 -10.91 -23.72 3.19
C SER A 212 -11.31 -23.35 1.77
N ASP A 213 -12.59 -23.56 1.45
CA ASP A 213 -13.23 -23.06 0.22
C ASP A 213 -14.34 -22.05 0.63
N LEU A 214 -14.14 -21.34 1.75
CA LEU A 214 -15.10 -20.41 2.31
C LEU A 214 -15.06 -19.09 1.53
N VAL A 215 -16.24 -18.56 1.23
CA VAL A 215 -16.42 -17.28 0.54
C VAL A 215 -17.43 -16.43 1.30
N LEU A 216 -17.14 -15.14 1.42
CA LEU A 216 -18.05 -14.10 1.89
C LEU A 216 -18.47 -13.24 0.69
N GLU A 217 -19.65 -13.49 0.15
CA GLU A 217 -20.26 -12.66 -0.88
C GLU A 217 -21.11 -11.56 -0.24
N ILE A 218 -20.85 -10.32 -0.62
CA ILE A 218 -21.58 -9.14 -0.16
C ILE A 218 -22.25 -8.50 -1.36
N PHE A 219 -23.57 -8.66 -1.46
CA PHE A 219 -24.37 -8.06 -2.52
C PHE A 219 -24.80 -6.65 -2.08
N VAL A 220 -24.35 -5.65 -2.81
CA VAL A 220 -24.58 -4.23 -2.49
C VAL A 220 -25.53 -3.58 -3.49
N PRO A 221 -26.39 -2.64 -3.08
CA PRO A 221 -27.21 -1.85 -4.00
C PRO A 221 -26.38 -1.18 -5.10
N THR A 222 -26.79 -1.28 -6.36
CA THR A 222 -26.16 -0.54 -7.47
C THR A 222 -26.26 0.99 -7.30
N THR A 223 -27.13 1.46 -6.41
CA THR A 223 -27.30 2.87 -6.06
C THR A 223 -26.41 3.32 -4.91
N PHE A 224 -25.74 2.40 -4.20
CA PHE A 224 -24.83 2.78 -3.12
C PHE A 224 -23.56 3.39 -3.73
N ASP A 225 -23.20 4.58 -3.26
CA ASP A 225 -22.09 5.40 -3.74
C ASP A 225 -21.16 5.84 -2.59
N GLY A 226 -21.26 5.19 -1.44
CA GLY A 226 -20.42 5.48 -0.28
C GLY A 226 -19.02 4.86 -0.36
N SER A 227 -18.38 4.75 0.80
CA SER A 227 -17.03 4.18 0.93
C SER A 227 -17.05 2.66 1.15
N TYR A 228 -16.03 1.97 0.65
CA TYR A 228 -15.79 0.54 0.89
C TYR A 228 -14.48 0.36 1.65
N ASN A 229 -14.54 -0.30 2.80
CA ASN A 229 -13.39 -0.56 3.68
C ASN A 229 -13.20 -2.07 3.85
N ILE A 230 -12.38 -2.66 2.99
CA ILE A 230 -12.27 -4.11 2.85
C ILE A 230 -10.91 -4.57 3.33
N THR A 231 -10.88 -5.59 4.18
CA THR A 231 -9.65 -6.09 4.79
C THR A 231 -9.68 -7.61 4.87
N SER A 232 -8.64 -8.24 4.33
CA SER A 232 -8.41 -9.68 4.45
C SER A 232 -6.98 -9.95 4.92
N SER A 233 -6.80 -10.94 5.78
CA SER A 233 -5.45 -11.36 6.17
C SER A 233 -4.82 -12.31 5.15
N SER A 234 -5.58 -13.27 4.63
CA SER A 234 -5.05 -14.35 3.79
C SER A 234 -6.04 -14.87 2.74
N GLY A 235 -7.30 -14.45 2.78
CA GLY A 235 -8.25 -14.73 1.69
C GLY A 235 -8.13 -13.69 0.59
N ASP A 236 -8.51 -14.07 -0.63
CA ASP A 236 -8.43 -13.18 -1.78
C ASP A 236 -9.58 -12.17 -1.77
N ILE A 237 -9.37 -11.01 -2.38
CA ILE A 237 -10.37 -9.94 -2.48
C ILE A 237 -10.71 -9.73 -3.96
N ASP A 238 -11.97 -9.98 -4.32
CA ASP A 238 -12.50 -9.82 -5.67
C ASP A 238 -13.64 -8.79 -5.66
N ILE A 239 -13.42 -7.67 -6.36
CA ILE A 239 -14.36 -6.55 -6.42
C ILE A 239 -14.54 -6.12 -7.88
N SER A 240 -15.79 -6.14 -8.35
CA SER A 240 -16.12 -5.76 -9.71
C SER A 240 -17.36 -4.87 -9.83
N ASP A 241 -17.35 -4.00 -10.84
CA ASP A 241 -18.52 -3.24 -11.32
C ASP A 241 -19.18 -2.30 -10.29
N LEU A 242 -18.43 -1.84 -9.27
CA LEU A 242 -18.96 -0.96 -8.22
C LEU A 242 -18.82 0.54 -8.51
N LYS A 243 -19.70 1.28 -7.85
CA LYS A 243 -19.68 2.74 -7.71
C LYS A 243 -19.43 3.06 -6.24
N GLY A 244 -18.63 4.07 -5.95
CA GLY A 244 -18.35 4.50 -4.58
C GLY A 244 -17.65 5.85 -4.54
N GLU A 245 -17.55 6.46 -3.37
CA GLU A 245 -16.74 7.64 -3.14
C GLU A 245 -15.27 7.22 -2.98
N LYS A 246 -15.02 6.27 -2.07
CA LYS A 246 -13.68 5.81 -1.70
C LYS A 246 -13.59 4.29 -1.61
N PHE A 247 -12.47 3.73 -2.06
CA PHE A 247 -12.16 2.31 -1.97
C PHE A 247 -10.88 2.10 -1.16
N ASN A 248 -10.99 1.64 0.08
CA ASN A 248 -9.87 1.30 0.96
C ASN A 248 -9.78 -0.22 1.07
N ILE A 249 -8.87 -0.85 0.32
CA ILE A 249 -8.77 -2.30 0.16
C ILE A 249 -7.41 -2.76 0.67
N ASN A 250 -7.41 -3.67 1.64
CA ASN A 250 -6.19 -4.13 2.29
C ASN A 250 -6.12 -5.66 2.33
N ALA A 251 -5.04 -6.24 1.81
CA ALA A 251 -4.71 -7.64 1.96
C ALA A 251 -3.34 -7.81 2.61
N SER A 252 -3.19 -8.76 3.53
CA SER A 252 -1.85 -9.13 4.02
C SER A 252 -1.20 -10.16 3.10
N SER A 253 -1.85 -11.29 2.83
CA SER A 253 -1.25 -12.37 2.03
C SER A 253 -2.11 -12.89 0.88
N GLY A 254 -3.40 -12.57 0.84
CA GLY A 254 -4.24 -12.89 -0.32
C GLY A 254 -4.06 -11.90 -1.45
N ASP A 255 -4.47 -12.29 -2.65
CA ASP A 255 -4.39 -11.47 -3.85
C ASP A 255 -5.57 -10.49 -3.92
N ILE A 256 -5.39 -9.39 -4.63
CA ILE A 256 -6.41 -8.35 -4.82
C ILE A 256 -6.73 -8.24 -6.32
N ASP A 257 -7.93 -8.66 -6.69
CA ASP A 257 -8.49 -8.56 -8.03
C ASP A 257 -9.58 -7.49 -8.07
N ILE A 258 -9.36 -6.42 -8.83
CA ILE A 258 -10.32 -5.32 -8.94
C ILE A 258 -10.60 -4.98 -10.41
N SER A 259 -11.88 -4.85 -10.77
CA SER A 259 -12.26 -4.43 -12.11
C SER A 259 -13.46 -3.49 -12.19
N ASN A 260 -13.44 -2.56 -13.16
CA ASN A 260 -14.59 -1.73 -13.54
C ASN A 260 -15.17 -0.86 -12.42
N LEU A 261 -14.34 -0.28 -11.55
CA LEU A 261 -14.83 0.59 -10.49
C LEU A 261 -14.89 2.06 -10.92
N LYS A 262 -15.85 2.78 -10.35
CA LYS A 262 -15.99 4.24 -10.47
C LYS A 262 -16.09 4.88 -9.09
N GLY A 263 -15.20 5.81 -8.80
CA GLY A 263 -15.19 6.59 -7.58
C GLY A 263 -14.19 7.74 -7.63
N GLU A 264 -13.83 8.31 -6.49
CA GLU A 264 -12.94 9.47 -6.41
C GLU A 264 -11.54 9.03 -5.96
N GLU A 265 -11.45 8.25 -4.88
CA GLU A 265 -10.20 7.87 -4.22
C GLU A 265 -10.04 6.35 -4.07
N TYR A 266 -8.86 5.83 -4.38
CA TYR A 266 -8.52 4.41 -4.28
C TYR A 266 -7.24 4.21 -3.45
N ASN A 267 -7.36 3.60 -2.27
CA ASN A 267 -6.23 3.17 -1.44
C ASN A 267 -6.20 1.64 -1.41
N ILE A 268 -5.26 1.05 -2.14
CA ILE A 268 -5.16 -0.40 -2.31
C ILE A 268 -3.78 -0.84 -1.81
N TYR A 269 -3.77 -1.77 -0.86
CA TYR A 269 -2.55 -2.26 -0.24
C TYR A 269 -2.53 -3.79 -0.16
N ALA A 270 -1.43 -4.39 -0.62
CA ALA A 270 -1.10 -5.79 -0.36
C ALA A 270 0.26 -5.88 0.34
N SER A 271 0.42 -6.74 1.36
CA SER A 271 1.78 -7.02 1.85
C SER A 271 2.50 -7.99 0.91
N SER A 272 1.96 -9.19 0.72
CA SER A 272 2.64 -10.27 -0.01
C SER A 272 1.91 -10.81 -1.23
N GLY A 273 0.59 -10.61 -1.32
CA GLY A 273 -0.20 -11.01 -2.49
C GLY A 273 -0.01 -10.04 -3.66
N ASP A 274 -0.39 -10.49 -4.85
CA ASP A 274 -0.34 -9.72 -6.08
C ASP A 274 -1.58 -8.79 -6.18
N ILE A 275 -1.43 -7.70 -6.93
CA ILE A 275 -2.50 -6.72 -7.14
C ILE A 275 -2.78 -6.62 -8.64
N ASP A 276 -3.95 -7.08 -9.05
CA ASP A 276 -4.46 -7.05 -10.42
C ASP A 276 -5.64 -6.08 -10.52
N ILE A 277 -5.45 -4.97 -11.25
CA ILE A 277 -6.45 -3.90 -11.36
C ILE A 277 -6.73 -3.58 -12.82
N SER A 278 -8.03 -3.47 -13.17
CA SER A 278 -8.45 -3.05 -14.50
C SER A 278 -9.62 -2.06 -14.50
N ASN A 279 -9.58 -1.11 -15.43
CA ASN A 279 -10.70 -0.22 -15.78
C ASN A 279 -11.23 0.63 -14.62
N LEU A 280 -10.36 1.31 -13.87
CA LEU A 280 -10.78 2.24 -12.82
C LEU A 280 -10.95 3.66 -13.34
N LYS A 281 -11.93 4.37 -12.80
CA LYS A 281 -12.18 5.80 -13.08
C LYS A 281 -12.32 6.59 -11.79
N GLY A 282 -11.56 7.66 -11.66
CA GLY A 282 -11.56 8.54 -10.49
C GLY A 282 -10.48 9.61 -10.57
N GLU A 283 -10.04 10.10 -9.43
CA GLU A 283 -9.11 11.23 -9.34
C GLU A 283 -7.75 10.77 -8.79
N GLU A 284 -7.75 10.06 -7.66
CA GLU A 284 -6.54 9.70 -6.94
C GLU A 284 -6.42 8.19 -6.72
N TYR A 285 -5.25 7.64 -7.04
CA TYR A 285 -4.94 6.23 -6.88
C TYR A 285 -3.64 6.04 -6.11
N ASN A 286 -3.71 5.27 -5.03
CA ASN A 286 -2.59 4.90 -4.18
C ASN A 286 -2.54 3.37 -4.06
N ILE A 287 -1.66 2.74 -4.83
CA ILE A 287 -1.58 1.28 -4.98
C ILE A 287 -0.21 0.83 -4.48
N ASN A 288 -0.19 0.02 -3.43
CA ASN A 288 1.04 -0.35 -2.74
C ASN A 288 1.14 -1.85 -2.52
N ALA A 289 2.27 -2.43 -2.86
CA ALA A 289 2.63 -3.79 -2.47
C ALA A 289 3.92 -3.78 -1.63
N SER A 290 4.16 -4.76 -0.76
CA SER A 290 5.52 -4.97 -0.23
C SER A 290 6.32 -5.88 -1.15
N SER A 291 5.80 -7.08 -1.45
CA SER A 291 6.54 -8.09 -2.23
C SER A 291 5.82 -8.61 -3.47
N GLY A 292 4.49 -8.46 -3.57
CA GLY A 292 3.73 -8.89 -4.74
C GLY A 292 3.95 -7.98 -5.96
N ASP A 293 3.66 -8.54 -7.12
CA ASP A 293 3.63 -7.84 -8.40
C ASP A 293 2.36 -6.98 -8.49
N ILE A 294 2.47 -5.85 -9.21
CA ILE A 294 1.35 -4.93 -9.42
C ILE A 294 1.09 -4.79 -10.91
N ASP A 295 -0.06 -5.25 -11.35
CA ASP A 295 -0.56 -5.18 -12.71
C ASP A 295 -1.76 -4.22 -12.78
N VAL A 296 -1.60 -3.07 -13.43
CA VAL A 296 -2.67 -2.08 -13.60
C VAL A 296 -2.97 -1.82 -15.07
N LYS A 297 -4.25 -1.82 -15.43
CA LYS A 297 -4.70 -1.64 -16.82
C LYS A 297 -5.85 -0.64 -16.93
N ASN A 298 -5.77 0.27 -17.89
CA ASN A 298 -6.81 1.23 -18.25
C ASN A 298 -7.31 2.08 -17.06
N ILE A 299 -6.37 2.78 -16.41
CA ILE A 299 -6.68 3.69 -15.29
C ILE A 299 -6.79 5.13 -15.81
N ASN A 300 -7.79 5.88 -15.36
CA ASN A 300 -7.93 7.29 -15.76
C ASN A 300 -8.26 8.16 -14.55
N GLY A 301 -7.32 9.04 -14.19
CA GLY A 301 -7.53 10.10 -13.19
C GLY A 301 -6.44 11.15 -13.19
N GLU A 302 -6.32 11.87 -12.08
CA GLU A 302 -5.36 12.96 -11.93
C GLU A 302 -3.99 12.45 -11.50
N THR A 303 -3.94 11.55 -10.51
CA THR A 303 -2.69 11.02 -9.95
C THR A 303 -2.75 9.52 -9.73
N LEU A 304 -1.68 8.81 -10.13
CA LEU A 304 -1.51 7.38 -9.93
C LEU A 304 -0.16 7.10 -9.27
N ASN A 305 -0.19 6.80 -7.98
CA ASN A 305 0.96 6.40 -7.17
C ASN A 305 0.99 4.87 -7.03
N ILE A 306 2.03 4.24 -7.58
CA ILE A 306 2.25 2.80 -7.50
C ILE A 306 3.61 2.52 -6.87
N VAL A 307 3.62 1.78 -5.77
CA VAL A 307 4.85 1.49 -5.04
C VAL A 307 4.92 0.00 -4.70
N THR A 308 6.07 -0.61 -4.95
CA THR A 308 6.41 -1.93 -4.42
C THR A 308 7.84 -1.95 -3.89
N SER A 309 8.17 -2.88 -3.00
CA SER A 309 9.57 -3.03 -2.57
C SER A 309 10.31 -3.99 -3.49
N SER A 310 9.73 -5.16 -3.76
CA SER A 310 10.41 -6.24 -4.48
C SER A 310 9.70 -6.73 -5.73
N GLY A 311 8.40 -6.43 -5.88
CA GLY A 311 7.63 -6.86 -7.04
C GLY A 311 7.91 -6.02 -8.29
N ASN A 312 7.45 -6.52 -9.42
CA ASN A 312 7.40 -5.81 -10.68
C ASN A 312 6.16 -4.91 -10.74
N ILE A 313 6.28 -3.81 -11.48
CA ILE A 313 5.15 -2.94 -11.80
C ILE A 313 4.90 -3.02 -13.30
N ASN A 314 3.70 -3.41 -13.70
CA ASN A 314 3.25 -3.39 -15.08
C ASN A 314 2.02 -2.48 -15.19
N ALA A 315 2.18 -1.35 -15.88
CA ALA A 315 1.13 -0.37 -16.06
C ALA A 315 0.80 -0.17 -17.53
N GLN A 316 -0.45 -0.41 -17.91
CA GLN A 316 -0.94 -0.29 -19.28
C GLN A 316 -2.05 0.76 -19.38
N ASN A 317 -1.92 1.70 -20.33
CA ASN A 317 -2.94 2.69 -20.67
C ASN A 317 -3.42 3.53 -19.46
N CYS A 318 -2.51 3.92 -18.58
CA CYS A 318 -2.80 4.78 -17.44
C CYS A 318 -2.69 6.26 -17.81
N ILE A 319 -3.74 7.03 -17.54
CA ILE A 319 -3.87 8.46 -17.81
C ILE A 319 -3.84 9.23 -16.48
N GLY A 320 -2.95 10.21 -16.37
CA GLY A 320 -2.76 11.05 -15.18
C GLY A 320 -1.29 11.38 -14.94
N TYR A 321 -0.97 11.99 -13.81
CA TYR A 321 0.40 12.05 -13.31
C TYR A 321 0.79 10.69 -12.74
N LEU A 322 1.77 10.03 -13.35
CA LEU A 322 2.17 8.67 -12.99
C LEU A 322 3.43 8.70 -12.13
N TYR A 323 3.35 8.14 -10.93
CA TYR A 323 4.49 7.92 -10.06
C TYR A 323 4.62 6.43 -9.78
N MET A 324 5.71 5.81 -10.24
CA MET A 324 5.93 4.37 -10.09
C MET A 324 7.31 4.09 -9.52
N THR A 325 7.36 3.39 -8.39
CA THR A 325 8.60 3.09 -7.66
C THR A 325 8.68 1.63 -7.26
N SER A 326 9.80 1.00 -7.57
CA SER A 326 10.21 -0.30 -7.00
C SER A 326 11.54 -0.16 -6.27
N SER A 327 11.91 -1.06 -5.35
CA SER A 327 13.31 -1.13 -4.90
C SER A 327 14.11 -2.12 -5.73
N SER A 328 13.55 -3.29 -6.03
CA SER A 328 14.29 -4.39 -6.68
C SER A 328 13.58 -5.03 -7.89
N GLY A 329 12.41 -4.54 -8.28
CA GLY A 329 11.66 -5.06 -9.43
C GLY A 329 11.75 -4.17 -10.66
N ASP A 330 11.33 -4.75 -11.77
CA ASP A 330 11.26 -4.10 -13.07
C ASP A 330 9.99 -3.24 -13.17
N ILE A 331 10.07 -2.17 -13.97
CA ILE A 331 8.90 -1.33 -14.28
C ILE A 331 8.66 -1.36 -15.79
N ILE A 332 7.48 -1.83 -16.18
CA ILE A 332 7.00 -1.81 -17.55
C ILE A 332 5.84 -0.81 -17.63
N LEU A 333 6.00 0.22 -18.45
CA LEU A 333 4.97 1.20 -18.73
C LEU A 333 4.60 1.16 -20.20
N ASP A 334 3.35 0.82 -20.51
CA ASP A 334 2.85 0.73 -21.87
C ASP A 334 1.72 1.73 -22.14
N LEU A 335 2.01 2.79 -22.91
CA LEU A 335 1.08 3.90 -23.18
C LEU A 335 0.74 4.06 -24.66
N GLU A 336 -0.57 4.02 -24.97
CA GLU A 336 -1.06 4.26 -26.33
C GLU A 336 -1.07 5.76 -26.68
N ASN A 337 -1.30 6.64 -25.69
CA ASN A 337 -1.35 8.09 -25.88
C ASN A 337 -0.50 8.79 -24.81
N THR A 338 -0.19 10.07 -25.05
CA THR A 338 0.46 10.91 -24.03
C THR A 338 -0.46 11.01 -22.81
N SER A 339 0.05 10.58 -21.66
CA SER A 339 -0.54 10.72 -20.33
C SER A 339 -0.19 12.10 -19.73
N GLY A 340 -0.20 12.23 -18.39
CA GLY A 340 0.38 13.36 -17.69
C GLY A 340 1.91 13.24 -17.58
N ASN A 341 2.48 13.89 -16.57
CA ASN A 341 3.91 13.72 -16.26
C ASN A 341 4.17 12.31 -15.73
N ILE A 342 5.42 11.84 -15.80
CA ILE A 342 5.77 10.48 -15.39
C ILE A 342 7.08 10.54 -14.59
N ASP A 343 7.08 9.97 -13.39
CA ASP A 343 8.25 9.73 -12.54
C ASP A 343 8.39 8.22 -12.30
N LEU A 344 9.49 7.65 -12.81
CA LEU A 344 9.83 6.24 -12.65
C LEU A 344 11.11 6.10 -11.85
N SER A 345 11.11 5.18 -10.89
CA SER A 345 12.35 4.86 -10.19
C SER A 345 12.44 3.41 -9.71
N THR A 346 13.64 2.86 -9.78
CA THR A 346 13.99 1.60 -9.12
C THR A 346 15.41 1.66 -8.58
N SER A 347 15.75 0.90 -7.53
CA SER A 347 17.17 0.81 -7.12
C SER A 347 17.89 -0.23 -7.96
N SER A 348 17.28 -1.39 -8.13
CA SER A 348 17.76 -2.48 -8.98
C SER A 348 16.61 -3.01 -9.82
N GLY A 349 16.66 -2.83 -11.13
CA GLY A 349 15.58 -3.26 -12.03
C GLY A 349 15.65 -2.52 -13.37
N ASP A 350 15.22 -3.21 -14.42
CA ASP A 350 15.08 -2.65 -15.76
C ASP A 350 13.79 -1.81 -15.84
N MET A 351 13.85 -0.72 -16.61
CA MET A 351 12.69 0.10 -16.92
C MET A 351 12.43 0.07 -18.42
N THR A 352 11.26 -0.43 -18.81
CA THR A 352 10.84 -0.49 -20.21
C THR A 352 9.61 0.38 -20.42
N LEU A 353 9.75 1.39 -21.28
CA LEU A 353 8.65 2.27 -21.68
C LEU A 353 8.26 1.94 -23.12
N LYS A 354 7.05 1.41 -23.31
CA LYS A 354 6.45 1.17 -24.62
C LYS A 354 5.55 2.35 -24.95
N LEU A 355 5.96 3.16 -25.92
CA LEU A 355 5.27 4.41 -26.26
C LEU A 355 4.84 4.40 -27.72
N SER A 356 3.69 5.00 -28.01
CA SER A 356 3.24 5.23 -29.39
C SER A 356 3.92 6.45 -30.02
N ASP A 357 3.87 6.52 -31.35
CA ASP A 357 4.39 7.66 -32.14
C ASP A 357 3.64 8.99 -31.86
N LYS A 358 2.53 8.97 -31.10
CA LYS A 358 1.75 10.14 -30.67
C LYS A 358 2.21 10.73 -29.34
N SER A 359 3.26 10.17 -28.73
CA SER A 359 3.74 10.56 -27.42
C SER A 359 4.54 11.87 -27.46
N ASN A 360 4.37 12.75 -26.47
CA ASN A 360 5.04 14.05 -26.40
C ASN A 360 5.72 14.28 -25.04
N TYR A 361 7.01 13.97 -24.95
CA TYR A 361 7.74 13.96 -23.67
C TYR A 361 9.15 14.53 -23.75
N ALA A 362 9.48 15.41 -22.81
CA ALA A 362 10.85 15.73 -22.44
C ALA A 362 11.35 14.67 -21.44
N VAL A 363 12.35 13.89 -21.84
CA VAL A 363 12.92 12.79 -21.06
C VAL A 363 14.17 13.27 -20.35
N THR A 364 14.25 13.02 -19.05
CA THR A 364 15.48 13.13 -18.27
C THR A 364 15.65 11.88 -17.43
N GLY A 365 16.83 11.25 -17.49
CA GLY A 365 17.07 10.14 -16.59
C GLY A 365 18.53 9.87 -16.27
N SER A 366 18.70 8.94 -15.34
CA SER A 366 20.00 8.45 -14.93
C SER A 366 19.98 6.97 -14.58
N THR A 367 21.01 6.24 -15.01
CA THR A 367 21.34 4.88 -14.59
C THR A 367 22.82 4.84 -14.19
N SER A 368 23.14 4.35 -12.99
CA SER A 368 24.55 4.30 -12.54
C SER A 368 25.28 3.08 -13.10
N SER A 369 24.59 1.95 -13.16
CA SER A 369 25.08 0.67 -13.70
C SER A 369 24.03 0.07 -14.63
N GLY A 370 24.06 0.49 -15.88
CA GLY A 370 23.15 0.02 -16.93
C GLY A 370 23.28 0.86 -18.19
N THR A 371 22.46 0.55 -19.17
CA THR A 371 22.46 1.21 -20.47
C THR A 371 21.13 1.90 -20.74
N PHE A 372 21.20 2.96 -21.54
CA PHE A 372 20.02 3.62 -22.09
C PHE A 372 19.92 3.29 -23.58
N LYS A 373 18.75 2.80 -24.02
CA LYS A 373 18.47 2.50 -25.42
C LYS A 373 17.10 3.05 -25.81
N SER A 374 17.03 3.72 -26.96
CA SER A 374 15.77 4.13 -27.58
C SER A 374 15.60 3.44 -28.92
N ASN A 375 14.51 2.70 -29.08
CA ASN A 375 14.04 2.09 -30.32
C ASN A 375 12.87 2.87 -30.95
N ILE A 376 12.55 4.05 -30.40
CA ILE A 376 11.59 5.01 -30.95
C ILE A 376 12.28 6.29 -31.41
N PRO A 377 11.69 7.08 -32.33
CA PRO A 377 12.21 8.39 -32.72
C PRO A 377 12.31 9.33 -31.50
N MET A 378 13.53 9.69 -31.14
CA MET A 378 13.84 10.58 -30.03
C MET A 378 15.05 11.45 -30.40
N THR A 379 14.94 12.76 -30.19
CA THR A 379 16.09 13.68 -30.27
C THR A 379 16.89 13.56 -28.98
N ILE A 380 18.12 13.06 -29.03
CA ILE A 380 18.96 12.86 -27.85
C ILE A 380 19.85 14.10 -27.64
N ASP A 381 19.66 14.78 -26.53
CA ASP A 381 20.42 15.97 -26.13
C ASP A 381 21.63 15.62 -25.26
N GLU A 382 21.53 14.55 -24.46
CA GLU A 382 22.58 14.08 -23.57
C GLU A 382 22.55 12.56 -23.48
N ASN A 383 23.71 11.92 -23.58
CA ASN A 383 23.90 10.52 -23.21
C ASN A 383 25.37 10.31 -22.80
N LYS A 384 25.69 10.67 -21.56
CA LYS A 384 27.07 10.60 -21.04
C LYS A 384 27.06 10.36 -19.54
N SER A 385 28.04 9.60 -19.06
CA SER A 385 28.29 9.40 -17.63
C SER A 385 27.05 8.93 -16.84
N GLY A 386 26.29 7.98 -17.40
CA GLY A 386 25.10 7.43 -16.74
C GLY A 386 23.91 8.38 -16.69
N ARG A 387 23.94 9.50 -17.42
CA ARG A 387 22.82 10.44 -17.55
C ARG A 387 22.39 10.53 -19.00
N PHE A 388 21.09 10.63 -19.21
CA PHE A 388 20.51 10.82 -20.53
C PHE A 388 19.40 11.87 -20.51
N LYS A 389 19.26 12.56 -21.64
CA LYS A 389 18.17 13.49 -21.93
C LYS A 389 17.79 13.38 -23.39
N GLY A 390 16.51 13.53 -23.66
CA GLY A 390 16.03 13.63 -25.02
C GLY A 390 14.59 14.10 -25.08
N THR A 391 14.11 14.30 -26.29
CA THR A 391 12.76 14.79 -26.55
C THR A 391 12.05 13.86 -27.53
N ILE A 392 10.83 13.46 -27.19
CA ILE A 392 9.89 12.72 -28.02
C ILE A 392 8.76 13.70 -28.39
N GLY A 393 8.46 13.86 -29.68
CA GLY A 393 7.41 14.76 -30.14
C GLY A 393 7.68 16.23 -29.77
N SER A 394 6.68 16.95 -29.26
CA SER A 394 6.79 18.36 -28.83
C SER A 394 7.48 18.55 -27.47
N GLY A 395 7.49 17.53 -26.61
CA GLY A 395 8.04 17.62 -25.25
C GLY A 395 7.16 18.36 -24.23
N ASP A 396 5.84 18.41 -24.44
CA ASP A 396 4.91 19.18 -23.59
C ASP A 396 4.76 18.63 -22.15
N LYS A 397 5.02 17.34 -21.95
CA LYS A 397 5.05 16.66 -20.65
C LYS A 397 6.46 16.15 -20.37
N TYR A 398 6.74 15.72 -19.14
CA TYR A 398 8.04 15.13 -18.83
C TYR A 398 7.96 13.66 -18.42
N ILE A 399 9.06 12.95 -18.69
CA ILE A 399 9.38 11.64 -18.13
C ILE A 399 10.69 11.78 -17.36
N LYS A 400 10.66 11.48 -16.07
CA LYS A 400 11.83 11.44 -15.21
C LYS A 400 12.11 10.01 -14.76
N ILE A 401 13.34 9.54 -15.01
CA ILE A 401 13.74 8.15 -14.77
C ILE A 401 14.98 8.11 -13.87
N SER A 402 14.97 7.26 -12.85
CA SER A 402 16.14 7.03 -12.01
C SER A 402 16.32 5.56 -11.66
N THR A 403 17.46 4.98 -12.02
CA THR A 403 17.91 3.68 -11.49
C THR A 403 19.35 3.68 -11.03
N SER A 404 19.67 2.87 -10.03
CA SER A 404 21.06 2.63 -9.63
C SER A 404 21.67 1.51 -10.45
N SER A 405 20.95 0.40 -10.63
CA SER A 405 21.37 -0.73 -11.44
C SER A 405 20.22 -1.22 -12.31
N GLY A 406 20.38 -1.17 -13.62
CA GLY A 406 19.35 -1.59 -14.57
C GLY A 406 19.37 -0.80 -15.87
N ASP A 407 18.89 -1.44 -16.92
CA ASP A 407 18.76 -0.86 -18.25
C ASP A 407 17.48 -0.03 -18.35
N VAL A 408 17.53 1.04 -19.13
CA VAL A 408 16.36 1.84 -19.51
C VAL A 408 16.15 1.69 -21.00
N ARG A 409 14.98 1.17 -21.38
CA ARG A 409 14.61 0.91 -22.77
C ARG A 409 13.33 1.65 -23.13
N PHE A 410 13.36 2.34 -24.27
CA PHE A 410 12.18 2.89 -24.91
C PHE A 410 11.88 2.07 -26.15
N ASP A 411 10.72 1.42 -26.20
CA ASP A 411 10.29 0.57 -27.28
C ASP A 411 9.06 1.13 -27.98
N LYS A 412 8.92 0.79 -29.26
CA LYS A 412 7.70 1.09 -29.99
C LYS A 412 6.59 0.17 -29.46
N ARG A 413 5.44 0.76 -29.14
CA ARG A 413 4.24 0.01 -28.83
C ARG A 413 3.74 -0.81 -30.02
#